data_AF-A0A6N7PVL7-F1
#
_entry.id   AF-A0A6N7PVL7-F1
#
_cell.length_a   1.000
_cell.length_b   1.000
_cell.length_c   1.000
_cell.angle_alpha   90.00
_cell.angle_beta   90.00
_cell.angle_gamma   90.00
#
_symmetry.space_group_name_H-M   'P 1'
#
loop_
_entity.id
_entity.type
_entity.pdbx_description
1 polymer ?
#
loop_
_entity_poly.entity_id
_entity_poly.type
_entity_poly.pdbx_seq_one_letter_code
_entity_poly.pdbx_strand_id
1 'polypeptide(L)'
;MLRRVLLVSCLALGSVAACNRDVPVPASSDPEGKDLVTGAVVAAAESSGGVRLYKIVHVDDYPEPAGPEYHMIVYEPKAPTFQDAANMWKYKRNEVTVKLDHIFVRLVNFGKRDHRVLFVEPVTDEEKAPYLKARR
;
A
#
# COMPACT_ATOMS: atom_id res chain seq x y z
N MET A 1 56.79 -2.81 45.57
CA MET A 1 55.76 -3.86 45.42
C MET A 1 54.45 -3.21 44.96
N LEU A 2 54.06 -3.45 43.71
CA LEU A 2 52.96 -2.82 42.98
C LEU A 2 51.60 -3.28 43.54
N ARG A 3 50.73 -2.33 43.93
CA ARG A 3 49.32 -2.62 44.28
C ARG A 3 48.41 -2.27 43.10
N ARG A 4 47.62 -3.28 42.72
CA ARG A 4 46.80 -3.42 41.53
C ARG A 4 45.64 -2.41 41.49
N VAL A 5 45.46 -1.74 40.36
CA VAL A 5 44.25 -0.98 40.00
C VAL A 5 43.29 -1.95 39.32
N LEU A 6 42.08 -2.08 39.86
CA LEU A 6 41.02 -2.94 39.34
C LEU A 6 40.13 -2.07 38.43
N LEU A 7 40.30 -2.22 37.12
CA LEU A 7 39.49 -1.55 36.11
C LEU A 7 38.18 -2.32 35.94
N VAL A 8 37.05 -1.72 36.34
CA VAL A 8 35.70 -2.26 36.10
C VAL A 8 35.28 -1.86 34.69
N SER A 9 35.34 -2.80 33.76
CA SER A 9 34.78 -2.65 32.41
C SER A 9 33.27 -2.81 32.48
N CYS A 10 32.52 -1.71 32.54
CA CYS A 10 31.10 -1.71 32.25
C CYS A 10 30.91 -2.11 30.78
N LEU A 11 30.45 -3.35 30.53
CA LEU A 11 29.86 -3.71 29.25
C LEU A 11 28.60 -2.88 29.05
N ALA A 12 28.72 -1.82 28.25
CA ALA A 12 27.57 -1.16 27.67
C ALA A 12 26.87 -2.18 26.77
N LEU A 13 25.72 -2.69 27.23
CA LEU A 13 24.72 -3.32 26.38
C LEU A 13 24.29 -2.26 25.36
N GLY A 14 24.94 -2.27 24.19
CA GLY A 14 24.51 -1.55 23.03
C GLY A 14 23.17 -2.10 22.59
N SER A 15 22.09 -1.51 23.11
CA SER A 15 20.76 -1.62 22.52
C SER A 15 20.87 -1.02 21.12
N VAL A 16 21.16 -1.86 20.13
CA VAL A 16 20.90 -1.55 18.72
C VAL A 16 19.40 -1.35 18.60
N ALA A 17 18.97 -0.10 18.78
CA ALA A 17 17.65 0.34 18.37
C ALA A 17 17.56 0.04 16.87
N ALA A 18 16.87 -1.04 16.53
CA ALA A 18 16.47 -1.31 15.17
C ALA A 18 15.59 -0.14 14.75
N CYS A 19 16.17 0.84 14.05
CA CYS A 19 15.44 1.87 13.36
C CYS A 19 14.56 1.19 12.32
N ASN A 20 13.35 0.75 12.71
CA ASN A 20 12.29 0.43 11.78
C ASN A 20 11.95 1.72 11.06
N ARG A 21 12.62 1.98 9.93
CA ARG A 21 12.29 3.11 9.07
C ARG A 21 10.92 2.81 8.48
N ASP A 22 9.97 3.65 8.85
CA ASP A 22 8.67 3.71 8.21
C ASP A 22 8.82 3.78 6.69
N VAL A 23 7.91 3.09 5.99
CA VAL A 23 7.86 3.16 4.52
C VAL A 23 7.54 4.60 4.10
N PRO A 24 8.25 5.19 3.14
CA PRO A 24 7.87 6.51 2.62
C PRO A 24 6.47 6.47 2.00
N VAL A 25 5.60 7.36 2.45
CA VAL A 25 4.26 7.57 1.88
C VAL A 25 4.24 8.92 1.18
N PRO A 26 3.73 9.02 -0.06
CA PRO A 26 3.53 10.29 -0.72
C PRO A 26 2.67 11.25 0.12
N ALA A 27 2.99 12.54 0.10
CA ALA A 27 2.23 13.53 0.87
C ALA A 27 0.80 13.73 0.33
N SER A 28 0.60 13.55 -0.98
CA SER A 28 -0.67 13.76 -1.67
C SER A 28 -0.82 12.80 -2.86
N SER A 29 -2.05 12.71 -3.38
CA SER A 29 -2.36 12.05 -4.64
C SER A 29 -1.80 12.83 -5.84
N ASP A 30 -1.51 12.16 -6.95
CA ASP A 30 -1.35 12.83 -8.24
C ASP A 30 -2.74 13.29 -8.73
N PRO A 31 -2.98 14.60 -8.92
CA PRO A 31 -4.26 15.12 -9.36
C PRO A 31 -4.65 14.64 -10.78
N GLU A 32 -3.68 14.25 -11.60
CA GLU A 32 -3.90 13.73 -12.94
C GLU A 32 -4.05 12.19 -12.94
N GLY A 33 -3.82 11.53 -11.81
CA GLY A 33 -3.95 10.07 -11.65
C GLY A 33 -2.95 9.26 -12.49
N LYS A 34 -1.84 9.87 -12.94
CA LYS A 34 -0.83 9.21 -13.78
C LYS A 34 -0.10 8.07 -13.08
N ASP A 35 -0.13 8.06 -11.75
CA ASP A 35 0.43 7.01 -10.90
C ASP A 35 -0.52 5.80 -10.72
N LEU A 36 -1.80 5.93 -11.11
CA LEU A 36 -2.81 4.86 -11.04
C LEU A 36 -2.68 3.90 -12.23
N VAL A 37 -1.59 3.13 -12.23
CA VAL A 37 -1.24 2.17 -13.29
C VAL A 37 -1.51 0.73 -12.87
N THR A 38 -1.51 -0.20 -13.85
CA THR A 38 -1.56 -1.63 -13.54
C THR A 38 -0.41 -2.02 -12.62
N GLY A 39 -0.72 -2.73 -11.54
CA GLY A 39 0.22 -3.12 -10.48
C GLY A 39 0.33 -2.13 -9.33
N ALA A 40 -0.24 -0.93 -9.46
CA ALA A 40 -0.22 0.06 -8.39
C ALA A 40 -0.99 -0.44 -7.16
N VAL A 41 -0.33 -0.37 -6.02
CA VAL A 41 -0.89 -0.61 -4.69
C VAL A 41 -1.29 0.74 -4.13
N VAL A 42 -2.58 0.94 -3.95
CA VAL A 42 -3.16 2.22 -3.61
C VAL A 42 -3.78 2.13 -2.22
N ALA A 43 -3.44 3.08 -1.36
CA ALA A 43 -4.15 3.31 -0.11
C ALA A 43 -5.12 4.48 -0.30
N ALA A 44 -6.41 4.30 0.01
CA ALA A 44 -7.41 5.34 -0.12
C ALA A 44 -8.31 5.43 1.11
N ALA A 45 -8.61 6.66 1.56
CA ALA A 45 -9.56 6.90 2.64
C ALA A 45 -10.98 6.50 2.21
N GLU A 46 -11.70 5.78 3.08
CA GLU A 46 -13.10 5.42 2.84
C GLU A 46 -14.05 6.27 3.68
N SER A 47 -15.22 6.59 3.13
CA SER A 47 -16.28 7.33 3.83
C SER A 47 -16.78 6.64 5.08
N SER A 48 -16.67 5.31 5.15
CA SER A 48 -16.96 4.50 6.34
C SER A 48 -15.82 4.51 7.38
N GLY A 49 -14.81 5.37 7.21
CA GLY A 49 -13.66 5.52 8.09
C GLY A 49 -12.49 4.59 7.73
N GLY A 50 -11.29 5.01 8.10
CA GLY A 50 -10.04 4.28 7.84
C GLY A 50 -9.55 4.37 6.40
N VAL A 51 -8.37 3.81 6.19
CA VAL A 51 -7.65 3.75 4.91
C VAL A 51 -7.64 2.32 4.42
N ARG A 52 -8.15 2.09 3.21
CA ARG A 52 -8.21 0.77 2.60
C ARG A 52 -7.12 0.60 1.54
N LEU A 53 -6.55 -0.59 1.50
CA LEU A 53 -5.59 -1.01 0.48
C LEU A 53 -6.33 -1.60 -0.72
N TYR A 54 -5.86 -1.21 -1.91
CA TYR A 54 -6.32 -1.66 -3.20
C TYR A 54 -5.09 -2.04 -4.05
N LYS A 55 -5.25 -2.97 -4.99
CA LYS A 55 -4.26 -3.20 -6.05
C LYS A 55 -4.94 -3.13 -7.40
N ILE A 56 -4.44 -2.27 -8.29
CA ILE A 56 -4.93 -2.16 -9.65
C ILE A 56 -4.40 -3.36 -10.44
N VAL A 57 -5.29 -4.19 -10.95
CA VAL A 57 -4.93 -5.38 -11.76
C VAL A 57 -5.07 -5.14 -13.25
N HIS A 58 -5.86 -4.14 -13.64
CA HIS A 58 -5.99 -3.70 -15.02
C HIS A 58 -6.51 -2.26 -15.10
N VAL A 59 -6.20 -1.59 -16.20
CA VAL A 59 -6.72 -0.27 -16.54
C VAL A 59 -7.29 -0.35 -17.94
N ASP A 60 -8.60 -0.13 -18.08
CA ASP A 60 -9.24 0.07 -19.36
C ASP A 60 -9.20 1.58 -19.69
N ASP A 61 -8.61 1.92 -20.84
CA ASP A 61 -8.50 3.31 -21.31
C ASP A 61 -9.67 3.66 -22.23
N TYR A 62 -10.69 4.33 -21.69
CA TYR A 62 -11.84 4.81 -22.45
C TYR A 62 -11.65 6.27 -22.85
N PRO A 63 -12.18 6.69 -24.01
CA PRO A 63 -12.10 8.08 -24.44
C PRO A 63 -12.84 9.02 -23.47
N GLU A 64 -12.44 10.28 -23.49
CA GLU A 64 -13.18 11.36 -22.82
C GLU A 64 -14.66 11.39 -23.27
N PRO A 65 -15.62 11.69 -22.37
CA PRO A 65 -15.45 12.09 -20.97
C PRO A 65 -15.43 10.91 -19.98
N ALA A 66 -15.41 9.66 -20.46
CA ALA A 66 -15.46 8.49 -19.57
C ALA A 66 -14.17 8.33 -18.77
N GLY A 67 -13.03 8.55 -19.42
CA GLY A 67 -11.70 8.42 -18.83
C GLY A 67 -11.37 6.98 -18.41
N PRO A 68 -10.23 6.77 -17.75
CA PRO A 68 -9.77 5.43 -17.39
C PRO A 68 -10.68 4.77 -16.34
N GLU A 69 -10.90 3.47 -16.53
CA GLU A 69 -11.56 2.58 -15.57
C GLU A 69 -10.54 1.62 -14.96
N TYR A 70 -10.48 1.61 -13.63
CA TYR A 70 -9.54 0.81 -12.87
C TYR A 70 -10.23 -0.44 -12.37
N HIS A 71 -9.67 -1.60 -12.70
CA HIS A 71 -10.05 -2.87 -12.09
C HIS A 71 -9.14 -3.15 -10.91
N MET A 72 -9.72 -3.34 -9.74
CA MET A 72 -8.98 -3.41 -8.49
C MET A 72 -9.35 -4.65 -7.67
N ILE A 73 -8.36 -5.14 -6.92
CA ILE A 73 -8.55 -6.03 -5.77
C ILE A 73 -8.68 -5.14 -4.53
N VAL A 74 -9.60 -5.49 -3.64
CA VAL A 74 -9.85 -4.80 -2.37
C VAL A 74 -9.32 -5.65 -1.21
N TYR A 75 -8.53 -5.06 -0.32
CA TYR A 75 -7.93 -5.79 0.80
C TYR A 75 -8.51 -5.40 2.16
N GLU A 76 -8.37 -6.32 3.13
CA GLU A 76 -8.65 -6.15 4.56
C GLU A 76 -7.46 -6.57 5.44
N PRO A 77 -7.32 -6.00 6.65
CA PRO A 77 -8.18 -4.98 7.27
C PRO A 77 -7.94 -3.56 6.71
N LYS A 78 -8.78 -2.61 7.12
CA LYS A 78 -8.46 -1.18 6.97
C LYS A 78 -7.37 -0.77 7.95
N ALA A 79 -6.51 0.14 7.53
CA ALA A 79 -5.54 0.80 8.39
C ALA A 79 -6.10 2.12 8.97
N PRO A 80 -5.66 2.57 10.15
CA PRO A 80 -6.04 3.88 10.69
C PRO A 80 -5.46 5.05 9.89
N THR A 81 -4.24 4.91 9.37
CA THR A 81 -3.53 5.96 8.62
C THR A 81 -2.91 5.42 7.33
N PHE A 82 -2.50 6.31 6.42
CA PHE A 82 -1.76 5.92 5.21
C PHE A 82 -0.40 5.31 5.53
N GLN A 83 0.27 5.78 6.59
CA GLN A 83 1.53 5.22 7.05
C GLN A 83 1.35 3.78 7.54
N ASP A 84 0.30 3.52 8.31
CA ASP A 84 -0.05 2.17 8.76
C ASP A 84 -0.39 1.26 7.57
N ALA A 85 -1.10 1.78 6.56
CA ALA A 85 -1.40 1.02 5.34
C ALA A 85 -0.12 0.61 4.59
N ALA A 86 0.85 1.52 4.46
CA ALA A 86 2.13 1.24 3.82
C ALA A 86 2.97 0.24 4.61
N ASN A 87 3.06 0.41 5.93
CA ASN A 87 3.75 -0.51 6.81
C ASN A 87 3.07 -1.89 6.83
N MET A 88 1.74 -1.95 6.80
CA MET A 88 0.97 -3.19 6.73
C MET A 88 1.28 -3.95 5.43
N TRP A 89 1.27 -3.26 4.29
CA TRP A 89 1.60 -3.88 3.01
C TRP A 89 3.04 -4.37 2.95
N LYS A 90 4.00 -3.58 3.45
CA LYS A 90 5.43 -3.89 3.36
C LYS A 90 5.90 -4.95 4.35
N TYR A 91 5.45 -4.84 5.60
CA TYR A 91 6.01 -5.61 6.72
C TYR A 91 5.06 -6.67 7.26
N LYS A 92 3.76 -6.57 6.97
CA LYS A 92 2.71 -7.45 7.51
C LYS A 92 1.81 -8.01 6.41
N ARG A 93 2.39 -8.33 5.25
CA ARG A 93 1.63 -8.76 4.06
C ARG A 93 0.76 -10.00 4.33
N ASN A 94 1.17 -10.87 5.24
CA ASN A 94 0.42 -12.05 5.68
C ASN A 94 -0.83 -11.73 6.51
N GLU A 95 -0.94 -10.52 7.06
CA GLU A 95 -2.14 -10.04 7.77
C GLU A 95 -3.14 -9.37 6.81
N VAL A 96 -2.75 -9.16 5.54
CA VAL A 96 -3.58 -8.56 4.50
C VAL A 96 -4.27 -9.66 3.71
N THR A 97 -5.61 -9.62 3.68
CA THR A 97 -6.46 -10.61 3.02
C THR A 97 -7.32 -9.96 1.95
N VAL A 98 -7.69 -10.72 0.91
CA VAL A 98 -8.59 -10.24 -0.13
C VAL A 98 -10.02 -10.18 0.41
N LYS A 99 -10.63 -9.00 0.38
CA LYS A 99 -12.05 -8.79 0.70
C LYS A 99 -12.94 -8.97 -0.52
N LEU A 100 -12.56 -8.32 -1.62
CA LEU A 100 -13.20 -8.46 -2.93
C LEU A 100 -12.08 -8.65 -3.94
N ASP A 101 -12.16 -9.73 -4.71
CA ASP A 101 -11.18 -10.12 -5.71
C ASP A 101 -11.34 -9.35 -7.03
N HIS A 102 -12.47 -8.69 -7.25
CA HIS A 102 -12.68 -7.79 -8.37
C HIS A 102 -13.72 -6.71 -8.07
N ILE A 103 -13.31 -5.45 -8.25
CA ILE A 103 -14.21 -4.30 -8.44
C ILE A 103 -13.73 -3.48 -9.64
N PHE A 104 -14.59 -2.63 -10.19
CA PHE A 104 -14.20 -1.62 -11.16
C PHE A 104 -14.62 -0.23 -10.68
N VAL A 105 -13.78 0.77 -10.91
CA VAL A 105 -14.08 2.15 -10.54
C VAL A 105 -13.48 3.11 -11.55
N ARG A 106 -14.21 4.17 -11.88
CA ARG A 106 -13.74 5.21 -12.80
C ARG A 106 -12.92 6.28 -12.07
N LEU A 107 -11.94 6.86 -12.77
CA LEU A 107 -11.12 7.96 -12.22
C LEU A 107 -11.95 9.12 -11.70
N VAL A 108 -13.02 9.52 -12.39
CA VAL A 108 -13.92 10.61 -11.97
C VAL A 108 -14.55 10.42 -10.58
N ASN A 109 -14.63 9.18 -10.11
CA ASN A 109 -15.14 8.82 -8.80
C ASN A 109 -14.01 8.52 -7.80
N PHE A 110 -12.98 7.79 -8.24
CA PHE A 110 -11.89 7.38 -7.37
C PHE A 110 -10.91 8.52 -7.08
N GLY A 111 -10.59 9.35 -8.07
CA GLY A 111 -9.65 10.47 -7.94
C GLY A 111 -10.11 11.57 -6.97
N LYS A 112 -11.41 11.60 -6.62
CA LYS A 112 -11.95 12.48 -5.58
C LYS A 112 -11.60 12.02 -4.16
N ARG A 113 -11.17 10.76 -4.00
CA ARG A 113 -10.78 10.22 -2.70
C ARG A 113 -9.36 10.68 -2.37
N ASP A 114 -9.12 10.90 -1.09
CA ASP A 114 -7.77 11.08 -0.59
C ASP A 114 -7.03 9.74 -0.68
N HIS A 115 -6.11 9.61 -1.64
CA HIS A 115 -5.40 8.36 -1.94
C HIS A 115 -3.89 8.55 -2.10
N ARG A 116 -3.10 7.49 -1.99
CA ARG A 116 -1.67 7.46 -2.32
C ARG A 116 -1.33 6.15 -2.99
N VAL A 117 -0.56 6.21 -4.08
CA VAL A 117 0.13 5.05 -4.62
C VAL A 117 1.34 4.76 -3.74
N LEU A 118 1.32 3.62 -3.07
CA LEU A 118 2.36 3.23 -2.11
C LEU A 118 3.50 2.48 -2.80
N PHE A 119 3.13 1.59 -3.72
CA PHE A 119 4.04 0.71 -4.45
C PHE A 119 3.49 0.44 -5.84
N VAL A 120 4.37 -0.01 -6.73
CA VAL A 120 3.97 -0.63 -8.00
C VAL A 120 4.61 -2.00 -8.05
N GLU A 121 3.78 -3.04 -8.03
CA GLU A 121 4.21 -4.44 -8.02
C GLU A 121 3.66 -5.16 -9.26
N PRO A 122 4.35 -6.17 -9.80
CA PRO A 122 3.79 -7.02 -10.84
C PRO A 122 2.44 -7.63 -10.42
N VAL A 123 1.52 -7.76 -11.37
CA VAL A 123 0.23 -8.43 -11.17
C VAL A 123 0.40 -9.90 -11.57
N THR A 124 0.03 -10.83 -10.69
CA THR A 124 0.10 -12.26 -10.99
C THR A 124 -1.11 -12.72 -11.81
N ASP A 125 -1.02 -13.90 -12.41
CA ASP A 125 -2.13 -14.47 -13.17
C ASP A 125 -3.34 -14.77 -12.29
N GLU A 126 -3.13 -15.17 -11.03
CA GLU A 126 -4.20 -15.39 -10.05
C GLU A 126 -4.91 -14.08 -9.70
N GLU A 127 -4.17 -12.99 -9.50
CA GLU A 127 -4.73 -11.66 -9.24
C GLU A 127 -5.53 -11.14 -10.45
N LYS A 128 -5.12 -11.50 -11.66
CA LYS A 128 -5.77 -11.06 -12.91
C LYS A 128 -6.97 -11.93 -13.30
N ALA A 129 -7.05 -13.17 -12.83
CA ALA A 129 -8.08 -14.13 -13.22
C ALA A 129 -9.54 -13.63 -13.00
N PRO A 130 -9.89 -12.98 -11.87
CA PRO A 130 -11.23 -12.44 -11.66
C PRO A 130 -11.66 -11.43 -12.74
N TYR A 131 -10.78 -10.49 -13.10
CA TYR A 131 -11.03 -9.54 -14.19
C TYR A 131 -11.25 -10.25 -15.53
N LEU A 132 -10.40 -11.23 -15.88
CA LEU A 132 -10.53 -11.96 -17.14
C LEU A 132 -11.83 -12.78 -17.21
N LYS A 133 -12.32 -13.27 -16.07
CA LYS A 133 -13.60 -13.95 -15.96
C LYS A 133 -14.77 -12.99 -16.17
N ALA A 134 -14.72 -11.80 -15.59
CA ALA A 134 -15.76 -10.78 -15.70
C ALA A 134 -15.87 -10.16 -17.11
N ARG A 135 -14.78 -10.17 -17.88
CA ARG A 135 -14.76 -9.66 -19.26
C ARG A 135 -15.43 -10.59 -20.29
N ARG A 136 -15.63 -11.87 -19.94
CA ARG A 136 -16.25 -12.87 -20.82
C ARG A 136 -17.77 -12.83 -20.72
#